data_AF-A0A0N0CYJ0-F1
#
_entry.id   AF-A0A0N0CYJ0-F1
#
_cell.length_a   1.000
_cell.length_b   1.000
_cell.length_c   1.000
_cell.angle_alpha   90.00
_cell.angle_beta   90.00
_cell.angle_gamma   90.00
#
_symmetry.space_group_name_H-M   'P 1'
#
loop_
_entity.id
_entity.type
_entity.pdbx_description
1 polymer ?
#
loop_
_entity_poly.entity_id
_entity_poly.type
_entity_poly.pdbx_seq_one_letter_code
_entity_poly.pdbx_strand_id
1 'polypeptide(L)'
;MNQIILQNITDISVLKELIETLSKNHQSLYIALMIVIGLNIFLEGFRLFGMYQLSIKDKSNKRQLILDEKRINVGEDIYRNLDALSSIDDPKAIDDAVKKIRKYALANRLYLSKALFKITNDCLDYFINVAADYARNKDVNKERDFRDKYYDTFNR
;
A
#
# COMPACT_ATOMS: atom_id res chain seq x y z
N MET A 1 31.79 -29.18 40.10
CA MET A 1 32.78 -29.58 39.08
C MET A 1 32.65 -31.04 38.66
N ASN A 2 32.27 -31.97 39.54
CA ASN A 2 32.07 -33.39 39.19
C ASN A 2 30.84 -33.71 38.30
N GLN A 3 29.77 -32.91 38.33
CA GLN A 3 28.55 -33.21 37.54
C GLN A 3 28.71 -32.96 36.03
N ILE A 4 29.45 -31.92 35.63
CA ILE A 4 29.71 -31.59 34.21
C ILE A 4 30.64 -32.64 33.57
N ILE A 5 31.62 -33.13 34.35
CA ILE A 5 32.54 -34.17 33.91
C ILE A 5 31.80 -35.51 33.79
N LEU A 6 30.92 -35.86 34.74
CA LEU A 6 30.08 -37.05 34.62
C LEU A 6 29.15 -36.97 33.41
N GLN A 7 28.47 -35.84 33.18
CA GLN A 7 27.57 -35.65 32.03
C GLN A 7 28.31 -35.81 30.70
N ASN A 8 29.48 -35.17 30.55
CA ASN A 8 30.31 -35.32 29.35
C ASN A 8 30.84 -36.74 29.14
N ILE A 9 31.16 -37.47 30.22
CA ILE A 9 31.59 -38.88 30.13
C ILE A 9 30.42 -39.78 29.72
N THR A 10 29.21 -39.55 30.25
CA THR A 10 28.00 -40.28 29.81
C THR A 10 27.64 -39.98 28.35
N ASP A 11 27.72 -38.72 27.90
CA ASP A 11 27.41 -38.37 26.51
C ASP A 11 28.44 -38.98 25.53
N ILE A 12 29.73 -38.97 25.87
CA ILE A 12 30.78 -39.62 25.05
C ILE A 12 30.65 -41.14 25.08
N SER A 13 30.25 -41.72 26.21
CA SER A 13 29.99 -43.16 26.36
C SER A 13 28.80 -43.59 25.50
N VAL A 14 27.68 -42.87 25.57
CA VAL A 14 26.48 -43.14 24.76
C VAL A 14 26.78 -42.95 23.27
N LEU A 15 27.58 -41.94 22.90
CA LEU A 15 28.02 -41.75 21.52
C LEU A 15 28.92 -42.92 21.05
N LYS A 16 29.84 -43.38 21.90
CA LYS A 16 30.70 -44.54 21.60
C LYS A 16 29.89 -45.82 21.46
N GLU A 17 28.96 -46.06 22.36
CA GLU A 17 28.10 -47.25 22.37
C GLU A 17 27.14 -47.24 21.17
N LEU A 18 26.62 -46.08 20.79
CA LEU A 18 25.88 -45.89 19.52
C LEU A 18 26.78 -46.16 18.31
N ILE A 19 28.00 -45.62 18.26
CA ILE A 19 28.94 -45.82 17.15
C ILE A 19 29.36 -47.29 17.05
N GLU A 20 29.57 -47.98 18.17
CA GLU A 20 30.00 -49.39 18.24
C GLU A 20 28.83 -50.34 17.88
N THR A 21 27.60 -49.97 18.25
CA THR A 21 26.37 -50.66 17.82
C THR A 21 26.06 -50.39 16.34
N LEU A 22 26.33 -49.17 15.84
CA LEU A 22 26.22 -48.80 14.42
C LEU A 22 27.34 -49.44 13.56
N SER A 23 28.54 -49.63 14.11
CA SER A 23 29.71 -50.23 13.44
C SER A 23 29.48 -51.69 13.08
N LYS A 24 28.67 -52.42 13.86
CA LYS A 24 28.30 -53.81 13.57
C LYS A 24 27.23 -53.95 12.48
N ASN A 25 26.57 -52.85 12.09
CA ASN A 25 25.40 -52.90 11.22
C ASN A 25 25.41 -51.73 10.22
N HIS A 26 26.40 -51.70 9.33
CA HIS A 26 26.66 -50.63 8.35
C HIS A 26 25.43 -50.14 7.57
N GLN A 27 24.44 -51.01 7.35
CA GLN A 27 23.16 -50.62 6.72
C GLN A 27 22.35 -49.63 7.55
N SER A 28 22.29 -49.81 8.88
CA SER A 28 21.55 -48.92 9.78
C SER A 28 22.14 -47.51 9.85
N LEU A 29 23.47 -47.41 9.80
CA LEU A 29 24.20 -46.13 9.77
C LEU A 29 23.91 -45.37 8.48
N TYR A 30 23.93 -46.06 7.34
CA TYR A 30 23.62 -45.45 6.05
C TYR A 30 22.17 -44.93 5.98
N ILE A 31 21.21 -45.71 6.50
CA ILE A 31 19.80 -45.32 6.58
C ILE A 31 19.62 -44.06 7.45
N ALA A 32 20.25 -44.02 8.63
CA ALA A 32 20.17 -42.86 9.51
C ALA A 32 20.75 -41.59 8.85
N LEU A 33 21.87 -41.73 8.12
CA LEU A 33 22.52 -40.63 7.43
C LEU A 33 21.66 -40.08 6.29
N MET A 34 21.02 -40.96 5.52
CA MET A 34 20.08 -40.58 4.46
C MET A 34 18.84 -39.85 5.01
N ILE A 35 18.33 -40.26 6.17
CA ILE A 35 17.20 -39.58 6.84
C ILE A 35 17.60 -38.16 7.26
N VAL A 36 18.80 -37.98 7.83
CA VAL A 36 19.30 -36.66 8.25
C VAL A 36 19.51 -35.74 7.05
N ILE A 37 20.11 -36.24 5.97
CA ILE A 37 20.28 -35.48 4.72
C ILE A 37 18.92 -35.11 4.14
N GLY A 38 17.98 -36.05 4.09
CA GLY A 38 16.61 -35.82 3.60
C GLY A 38 15.87 -34.75 4.41
N LEU A 39 15.96 -34.80 5.74
CA LEU A 39 15.40 -33.79 6.64
C LEU A 39 16.01 -32.41 6.41
N ASN A 40 17.33 -32.32 6.21
CA ASN A 40 17.99 -31.04 5.93
C ASN A 40 17.53 -30.44 4.61
N ILE A 41 17.48 -31.23 3.54
CA ILE A 41 16.99 -30.79 2.23
C ILE A 41 15.53 -30.34 2.34
N PHE A 42 14.71 -31.08 3.08
CA PHE A 42 13.31 -30.74 3.30
C PHE A 42 13.15 -29.40 4.04
N LEU A 43 13.91 -29.19 5.12
CA LEU A 43 13.90 -27.94 5.89
C LEU A 43 14.38 -26.74 5.06
N GLU A 44 15.45 -26.90 4.27
CA GLU A 44 15.89 -25.85 3.35
C GLU A 44 14.87 -25.57 2.26
N GLY A 45 14.24 -26.60 1.70
CA GLY A 45 13.15 -26.46 0.74
C GLY A 45 11.99 -25.64 1.31
N PHE A 46 11.62 -25.87 2.58
CA PHE A 46 10.57 -25.12 3.26
C PHE A 46 10.97 -23.65 3.48
N ARG A 47 12.24 -23.37 3.84
CA ARG A 47 12.77 -22.00 3.96
C ARG A 47 12.72 -21.25 2.63
N LEU A 48 13.19 -21.89 1.55
CA LEU A 48 13.16 -21.31 0.21
C LEU A 48 11.72 -21.01 -0.25
N PHE A 49 10.79 -21.93 0.04
CA PHE A 49 9.37 -21.73 -0.25
C PHE A 49 8.79 -20.53 0.53
N GLY A 50 9.10 -20.41 1.82
CA GLY A 50 8.70 -19.27 2.65
C GLY A 50 9.23 -17.94 2.10
N MET A 51 10.52 -17.88 1.73
CA MET A 51 11.13 -16.70 1.11
C MET A 51 10.50 -16.36 -0.25
N TYR A 52 10.18 -17.37 -1.05
CA TYR A 52 9.53 -17.17 -2.35
C TYR A 52 8.14 -16.54 -2.20
N GLN A 53 7.32 -17.04 -1.28
CA GLN A 53 6.01 -16.44 -0.99
C GLN A 53 6.13 -15.00 -0.47
N LEU A 54 7.08 -14.73 0.42
CA LEU A 54 7.32 -13.39 0.93
C LEU A 54 7.76 -12.43 -0.18
N SER A 55 8.66 -12.85 -1.07
CA SER A 55 9.12 -12.06 -2.22
C SER A 55 7.99 -11.68 -3.19
N ILE A 56 7.04 -12.59 -3.42
CA ILE A 56 5.85 -12.29 -4.24
C ILE A 56 4.95 -11.27 -3.54
N LYS A 57 4.70 -11.44 -2.23
CA LYS A 57 3.89 -10.49 -1.44
C LYS A 57 4.52 -9.10 -1.40
N ASP A 58 5.83 -9.01 -1.22
CA ASP A 58 6.56 -7.74 -1.19
C ASP A 58 6.48 -6.97 -2.52
N LYS A 59 6.57 -7.67 -3.66
CA LYS A 59 6.38 -7.04 -4.98
C LYS A 59 4.97 -6.48 -5.15
N SER A 60 3.95 -7.19 -4.66
CA SER A 60 2.57 -6.73 -4.69
C SER A 60 2.35 -5.49 -3.81
N ASN A 61 2.86 -5.52 -2.58
CA ASN A 61 2.74 -4.40 -1.63
C ASN A 61 3.40 -3.13 -2.15
N LYS A 62 4.63 -3.21 -2.68
CA LYS A 62 5.32 -2.03 -3.24
C LYS A 62 4.55 -1.42 -4.40
N ARG A 63 3.95 -2.24 -5.27
CA ARG A 63 3.15 -1.74 -6.39
C ARG A 63 1.87 -1.04 -5.92
N GLN A 64 1.19 -1.58 -4.91
CA GLN A 64 0.01 -0.94 -4.32
C GLN A 64 0.37 0.39 -3.66
N LEU A 65 1.46 0.43 -2.88
CA LEU A 65 1.96 1.66 -2.27
C LEU A 65 2.23 2.76 -3.30
N ILE A 66 2.90 2.43 -4.42
CA ILE A 66 3.17 3.40 -5.50
C ILE A 66 1.86 3.92 -6.14
N LEU A 67 0.87 3.05 -6.33
CA LEU A 67 -0.42 3.44 -6.88
C LEU A 67 -1.19 4.35 -5.92
N ASP A 68 -1.17 4.04 -4.63
CA ASP A 68 -1.87 4.81 -3.60
C ASP A 68 -1.19 6.16 -3.35
N GLU A 69 0.15 6.21 -3.33
CA GLU A 69 0.91 7.46 -3.29
C GLU A 69 0.56 8.37 -4.48
N LYS A 70 0.49 7.79 -5.69
CA LYS A 70 0.09 8.56 -6.88
C LYS A 70 -1.37 9.04 -6.82
N ARG A 71 -2.28 8.25 -6.23
CA ARG A 71 -3.67 8.68 -5.99
C ARG A 71 -3.75 9.84 -5.02
N ILE A 72 -2.99 9.78 -3.92
CA ILE A 72 -2.91 10.87 -2.93
C ILE A 72 -2.36 12.14 -3.59
N ASN A 73 -1.24 12.05 -4.30
CA ASN A 73 -0.62 13.20 -4.97
C ASN A 73 -1.57 13.86 -5.99
N VAL A 74 -2.24 13.07 -6.83
CA VAL A 74 -3.24 13.59 -7.78
C VAL A 74 -4.41 14.27 -7.04
N GLY A 75 -4.86 13.69 -5.93
CA GLY A 75 -5.92 14.26 -5.09
C GLY A 75 -5.50 15.59 -4.47
N GLU A 76 -4.31 15.66 -3.90
CA GLU A 76 -3.74 16.90 -3.33
C GLU A 76 -3.58 17.99 -4.39
N ASP A 77 -3.06 17.66 -5.56
CA ASP A 77 -2.90 18.62 -6.65
C ASP A 77 -4.26 19.19 -7.09
N ILE A 78 -5.28 18.34 -7.22
CA ILE A 78 -6.62 18.80 -7.57
C ILE A 78 -7.17 19.71 -6.47
N TYR A 79 -7.01 19.34 -5.21
CA TYR A 79 -7.43 20.19 -4.09
C TYR A 79 -6.74 21.55 -4.11
N ARG A 80 -5.40 21.59 -4.25
CA ARG A 80 -4.62 22.84 -4.31
C ARG A 80 -5.07 23.72 -5.48
N ASN A 81 -5.33 23.12 -6.64
CA ASN A 81 -5.79 23.87 -7.80
C ASN A 81 -7.22 24.40 -7.62
N LEU A 82 -8.12 23.66 -6.99
CA LEU A 82 -9.46 24.12 -6.66
C LEU A 82 -9.43 25.25 -5.62
N ASP A 83 -8.56 25.14 -4.61
CA ASP A 83 -8.36 26.18 -3.60
C ASP A 83 -7.82 27.47 -4.23
N ALA A 84 -6.87 27.36 -5.16
CA ALA A 84 -6.33 28.50 -5.90
C ALA A 84 -7.39 29.25 -6.72
N LEU A 85 -8.46 28.58 -7.19
CA LEU A 85 -9.57 29.25 -7.90
C LEU A 85 -10.29 30.28 -7.00
N SER A 86 -10.31 30.07 -5.68
CA SER A 86 -10.93 31.01 -4.74
C SER A 86 -10.23 32.37 -4.68
N SER A 87 -8.98 32.43 -5.13
CA SER A 87 -8.12 33.61 -5.09
C SER A 87 -8.03 34.35 -6.42
N ILE A 88 -8.76 33.91 -7.45
CA ILE A 88 -8.77 34.54 -8.77
C ILE A 88 -9.99 35.48 -8.86
N ASP A 89 -9.74 36.77 -9.08
CA ASP A 89 -10.80 37.77 -9.22
C ASP A 89 -11.21 38.03 -10.69
N ASP A 90 -10.39 37.65 -11.67
CA ASP A 90 -10.70 37.84 -13.10
C ASP A 90 -11.55 36.67 -13.66
N PRO A 91 -12.80 36.90 -14.10
CA PRO A 91 -13.67 35.86 -14.65
C PRO A 91 -13.09 35.11 -15.85
N LYS A 92 -12.27 35.77 -16.69
CA LYS A 92 -11.61 35.09 -17.82
C LYS A 92 -10.52 34.15 -17.35
N ALA A 93 -9.76 34.56 -16.34
CA ALA A 93 -8.74 33.72 -15.72
C ALA A 93 -9.36 32.51 -15.00
N ILE A 94 -10.54 32.66 -14.41
CA ILE A 94 -11.30 31.54 -13.81
C ILE A 94 -11.68 30.50 -14.88
N ASP A 95 -12.26 30.92 -16.02
CA ASP A 95 -12.66 29.98 -17.09
C ASP A 95 -11.48 29.17 -17.63
N ASP A 96 -10.34 29.83 -17.87
CA ASP A 96 -9.11 29.17 -18.32
C ASP A 96 -8.53 28.22 -17.26
N ALA A 97 -8.55 28.62 -15.99
CA ALA A 97 -8.11 27.78 -14.87
C ALA A 97 -9.02 26.56 -14.71
N VAL A 98 -10.34 26.73 -14.79
CA VAL A 98 -11.31 25.63 -14.70
C VAL A 98 -11.09 24.62 -15.83
N LYS A 99 -10.89 25.08 -17.07
CA LYS A 99 -10.58 24.18 -18.21
C LYS A 99 -9.30 23.39 -17.98
N LYS A 100 -8.25 24.02 -17.43
CA LYS A 100 -6.99 23.35 -17.09
C LYS A 100 -7.20 22.27 -16.02
N ILE A 101 -7.92 22.58 -14.96
CA ILE A 101 -8.19 21.64 -13.85
C ILE A 101 -9.05 20.47 -14.34
N ARG A 102 -10.09 20.75 -15.13
CA ARG A 102 -10.93 19.70 -15.72
C ARG A 102 -10.13 18.76 -16.64
N LYS A 103 -9.23 19.32 -17.46
CA LYS A 103 -8.33 18.54 -18.31
C LYS A 103 -7.35 17.70 -17.48
N TYR A 104 -6.81 18.25 -16.40
CA TYR A 104 -5.93 17.53 -15.47
C TYR A 104 -6.65 16.37 -14.77
N ALA A 105 -7.87 16.60 -14.28
CA ALA A 105 -8.70 15.58 -13.65
C ALA A 105 -9.07 14.45 -14.63
N LEU A 106 -9.38 14.79 -15.89
CA LEU A 106 -9.65 13.80 -16.94
C LEU A 106 -8.41 12.97 -17.29
N ALA A 107 -7.25 13.61 -17.43
CA ALA A 107 -5.99 12.92 -17.71
C ALA A 107 -5.60 11.95 -16.58
N ASN A 108 -5.95 12.27 -15.33
CA ASN A 108 -5.65 11.46 -14.16
C ASN A 108 -6.85 10.65 -13.63
N ARG A 109 -7.88 10.44 -14.45
CA ARG A 109 -9.12 9.76 -14.03
C ARG A 109 -8.92 8.39 -13.39
N LEU A 110 -7.89 7.65 -13.80
CA LEU A 110 -7.56 6.32 -13.26
C LEU A 110 -7.09 6.36 -11.80
N TYR A 111 -6.59 7.51 -11.34
CA TYR A 111 -6.09 7.74 -9.98
C TYR A 111 -7.11 8.50 -9.12
N LEU A 112 -8.27 8.83 -9.68
CA LEU A 112 -9.35 9.52 -8.98
C LEU A 112 -10.49 8.55 -8.69
N SER A 113 -10.98 8.57 -7.45
CA SER A 113 -12.22 7.88 -7.15
C SER A 113 -13.39 8.55 -7.89
N LYS A 114 -14.43 7.79 -8.23
CA LYS A 114 -15.62 8.35 -8.90
C LYS A 114 -16.24 9.49 -8.09
N ALA A 115 -16.22 9.39 -6.76
CA ALA A 115 -16.70 10.41 -5.85
C ALA A 115 -15.87 11.69 -5.95
N LEU A 116 -14.54 11.59 -5.88
CA LEU A 116 -13.64 12.74 -5.95
C LEU A 116 -13.73 13.44 -7.31
N PHE A 117 -13.84 12.66 -8.39
CA PHE A 117 -14.03 13.20 -9.74
C PHE A 117 -15.37 13.95 -9.87
N LYS A 118 -16.45 13.44 -9.25
CA LYS A 118 -17.73 14.12 -9.21
C LYS A 118 -17.64 15.44 -8.43
N ILE A 119 -17.10 15.40 -7.21
CA ILE A 119 -16.91 16.59 -6.36
C ILE A 119 -16.08 17.65 -7.10
N THR A 120 -15.00 17.23 -7.77
CA THR A 120 -14.16 18.14 -8.57
C THR A 120 -14.99 18.84 -9.65
N ASN A 121 -15.80 18.10 -10.42
CA ASN A 121 -16.62 18.72 -11.45
C ASN A 121 -17.71 19.63 -10.87
N ASP A 122 -18.37 19.22 -9.78
CA ASP A 122 -19.37 20.03 -9.08
C ASP A 122 -18.77 21.37 -8.60
N CYS A 123 -17.55 21.34 -8.03
CA CYS A 123 -16.82 22.55 -7.63
C CYS A 123 -16.44 23.44 -8.84
N LEU A 124 -15.97 22.84 -9.93
CA LEU A 124 -15.62 23.58 -11.14
C LEU A 124 -16.85 24.23 -11.79
N ASP A 125 -17.99 23.53 -11.81
CA ASP A 125 -19.26 24.09 -12.29
C ASP A 125 -19.74 25.23 -11.39
N TYR A 126 -19.55 25.12 -10.07
CA TYR A 126 -19.80 26.23 -9.14
C TYR A 126 -18.95 27.45 -9.49
N PHE A 127 -17.63 27.31 -9.67
CA PHE A 127 -16.75 28.43 -10.03
C PHE A 127 -17.09 29.06 -11.39
N ILE A 128 -17.49 28.26 -12.39
CA ILE A 128 -18.00 28.78 -13.67
C ILE A 128 -19.28 29.60 -13.45
N ASN A 129 -20.23 29.07 -12.67
CA ASN A 129 -21.50 29.75 -12.42
C ASN A 129 -21.30 31.05 -11.62
N VAL A 130 -20.44 31.03 -10.60
CA VAL A 130 -20.07 32.23 -9.83
C VAL A 130 -19.33 33.25 -10.70
N ALA A 131 -18.38 32.82 -11.55
CA ALA A 131 -17.69 33.72 -12.47
C ALA A 131 -18.64 34.34 -13.51
N ALA A 132 -19.63 33.58 -13.99
CA ALA A 132 -20.68 34.07 -14.87
C ALA A 132 -21.63 35.06 -14.15
N ASP A 133 -21.99 34.79 -12.89
CA ASP A 133 -22.85 35.66 -12.08
C ASP A 133 -22.10 36.91 -11.54
N TYR A 134 -20.77 36.88 -11.41
CA TYR A 134 -19.95 38.06 -11.05
C TYR A 134 -20.11 39.21 -12.05
N ALA A 135 -20.42 38.92 -13.30
CA ALA A 135 -20.71 39.93 -14.32
C ALA A 135 -22.13 40.52 -14.23
N ARG A 136 -23.05 39.96 -13.42
CA ARG A 136 -24.48 40.33 -13.43
C ARG A 136 -25.15 40.57 -12.08
N ASN A 137 -24.59 40.11 -10.96
CA ASN A 137 -24.89 40.43 -9.54
C ASN A 137 -24.64 39.16 -8.71
N LYS A 138 -23.70 39.22 -7.77
CA LYS A 138 -23.37 38.11 -6.86
C LYS A 138 -24.58 37.76 -5.98
N ASP A 139 -25.27 36.66 -6.26
CA ASP A 139 -26.46 36.24 -5.53
C ASP A 139 -26.09 35.35 -4.33
N VAL A 140 -26.01 35.99 -3.16
CA VAL A 140 -25.61 35.38 -1.87
C VAL A 140 -26.52 34.20 -1.47
N ASN A 141 -27.76 34.14 -1.95
CA ASN A 141 -28.67 33.04 -1.62
C ASN A 141 -28.28 31.73 -2.31
N LYS A 142 -27.77 31.78 -3.55
CA LYS A 142 -27.29 30.56 -4.25
C LYS A 142 -26.04 29.97 -3.59
N GLU A 143 -25.12 30.80 -3.10
CA GLU A 143 -23.93 30.33 -2.37
C GLU A 143 -24.32 29.61 -1.07
N ARG A 144 -25.34 30.15 -0.38
CA ARG A 144 -25.90 29.55 0.84
C ARG A 144 -26.57 28.20 0.57
N ASP A 145 -27.39 28.09 -0.48
CA ASP A 145 -28.02 26.83 -0.87
C ASP A 145 -27.00 25.77 -1.30
N PHE A 146 -25.93 26.17 -1.98
CA PHE A 146 -24.85 25.25 -2.38
C PHE A 146 -24.06 24.75 -1.17
N ARG A 147 -23.76 25.64 -0.21
CA ARG A 147 -23.13 25.28 1.06
C ARG A 147 -24.01 24.31 1.85
N ASP A 148 -25.28 24.61 2.03
CA ASP A 148 -26.21 23.80 2.82
C ASP A 148 -26.42 22.41 2.19
N LYS A 149 -26.37 22.31 0.86
CA LYS A 149 -26.49 21.02 0.13
C LYS A 149 -25.36 20.04 0.40
N TYR A 150 -24.14 20.52 0.67
CA TYR A 150 -22.97 19.66 0.90
C TYR A 150 -22.45 19.70 2.35
N TYR A 151 -23.00 20.57 3.20
CA TYR A 151 -22.58 20.75 4.60
C TYR A 151 -22.61 19.43 5.39
N ASP A 152 -23.69 18.65 5.27
CA ASP A 152 -23.84 17.37 5.97
C ASP A 152 -23.01 16.23 5.36
N THR A 153 -22.48 16.42 4.15
CA THR A 153 -21.66 15.42 3.46
C THR A 153 -20.19 15.49 3.89
N PHE A 154 -19.75 16.63 4.42
CA PHE A 154 -18.40 16.83 4.94
C PHE A 154 -18.29 16.76 6.47
N ASN A 155 -19.41 16.94 7.19
CA ASN A 155 -19.45 16.95 8.67
C ASN A 155 -19.94 15.63 9.30
N ARG A 156 -20.02 14.55 8.53
CA ARG A 156 -20.25 13.18 9.02
C ARG A 156 -19.06 12.30 8.67
#